data_AF-A0AAJ2SC00-F1
#
_entry.id   AF-A0AAJ2SC00-F1
#
_cell.length_a   1.000
_cell.length_b   1.000
_cell.length_c   1.000
_cell.angle_alpha   90.00
_cell.angle_beta   90.00
_cell.angle_gamma   90.00
#
_symmetry.space_group_name_H-M   'P 1'
#
loop_
_entity.id
_entity.type
_entity.pdbx_description
1 polymer ?
#
loop_
_entity_poly.entity_id
_entity_poly.type
_entity_poly.pdbx_seq_one_letter_code
_entity_poly.pdbx_strand_id
1 'polypeptide(L)'
;MKTFLTAIIFGLFGAVAVSISFAAQWPTWVMFIAWVSFYIFGKNIKTSFFAFIQIILGITMGVMIELTGFFLGSYLGVFGLPLSIFLFIGSLAYLSTIKSLSNIPAWFLGLIVFFGIHPKLEPLPILGLTVPLIFGFVFAFLNNAAVDKIHYDSVY
;
A
#
# COMPACT_ATOMS: atom_id res chain seq x y z
N MET A 1 -19.98 12.45 -22.97
CA MET A 1 -18.57 12.52 -23.46
C MET A 1 -17.53 12.54 -22.33
N LYS A 2 -17.72 13.29 -21.22
CA LYS A 2 -16.74 13.34 -20.10
C LYS A 2 -16.39 11.96 -19.53
N THR A 3 -17.40 11.14 -19.22
CA THR A 3 -17.21 9.77 -18.72
C THR A 3 -16.43 8.88 -19.68
N PHE A 4 -16.61 9.08 -20.99
CA PHE A 4 -15.87 8.32 -22.01
C PHE A 4 -14.38 8.70 -22.01
N LEU A 5 -14.06 10.00 -21.92
CA LEU A 5 -12.67 10.46 -21.79
C LEU A 5 -12.04 10.01 -20.46
N THR A 6 -12.78 10.10 -19.35
CA THR A 6 -12.33 9.58 -18.06
C THR A 6 -12.00 8.08 -18.16
N ALA A 7 -12.87 7.28 -18.80
CA ALA A 7 -12.63 5.86 -19.01
C ALA A 7 -11.36 5.59 -19.85
N ILE A 8 -11.14 6.36 -20.92
CA ILE A 8 -9.93 6.27 -21.73
C ILE A 8 -8.68 6.57 -20.87
N ILE A 9 -8.70 7.63 -20.05
CA ILE A 9 -7.56 7.98 -19.19
C ILE A 9 -7.28 6.88 -18.18
N PHE A 10 -8.30 6.42 -17.44
CA PHE A 10 -8.13 5.33 -16.48
C PHE A 10 -7.57 4.07 -17.16
N GLY A 11 -8.10 3.71 -18.33
CA GLY A 11 -7.62 2.57 -19.12
C GLY A 11 -6.17 2.72 -19.57
N LEU A 12 -5.78 3.89 -20.09
CA LEU A 12 -4.42 4.17 -20.54
C LEU A 12 -3.41 4.11 -19.40
N PHE A 13 -3.68 4.80 -18.29
CA PHE A 13 -2.80 4.74 -17.12
C PHE A 13 -2.70 3.32 -16.57
N GLY A 14 -3.83 2.58 -16.53
CA GLY A 14 -3.84 1.19 -16.09
C GLY A 14 -2.97 0.30 -17.00
N ALA A 15 -3.13 0.42 -18.32
CA ALA A 15 -2.35 -0.34 -19.30
C ALA A 15 -0.85 -0.04 -19.21
N VAL A 16 -0.47 1.24 -19.08
CA VAL A 16 0.92 1.67 -18.92
C VAL A 16 1.51 1.12 -17.62
N ALA A 17 0.79 1.24 -16.51
CA ALA A 17 1.26 0.77 -15.21
C ALA A 17 1.47 -0.74 -15.19
N VAL A 18 0.52 -1.50 -15.75
CA VAL A 18 0.63 -2.95 -15.90
C VAL A 18 1.82 -3.32 -16.80
N SER A 19 1.99 -2.64 -17.93
CA SER A 19 3.11 -2.89 -18.84
C SER A 19 4.46 -2.67 -18.16
N ILE A 20 4.59 -1.60 -17.36
CA ILE A 20 5.80 -1.29 -16.60
C ILE A 20 6.03 -2.32 -15.49
N SER A 21 5.01 -2.69 -14.73
CA SER A 21 5.15 -3.68 -13.66
C SER A 21 5.56 -5.05 -14.20
N PHE A 22 4.99 -5.47 -15.34
CA PHE A 22 5.42 -6.70 -16.02
C PHE A 22 6.84 -6.60 -16.55
N ALA A 23 7.22 -5.50 -17.21
CA ALA A 23 8.58 -5.33 -17.73
C ALA A 23 9.63 -5.35 -16.60
N ALA A 24 9.30 -4.77 -15.44
CA ALA A 24 10.17 -4.73 -14.27
C ALA A 24 10.02 -5.96 -13.34
N GLN A 25 9.18 -6.93 -13.70
CA GLN A 25 8.90 -8.15 -12.92
C GLN A 25 8.42 -7.86 -11.48
N TRP A 26 7.69 -6.76 -11.30
CA TRP A 26 7.09 -6.43 -10.01
C TRP A 26 5.79 -7.18 -9.80
N PRO A 27 5.42 -7.49 -8.54
CA PRO A 27 4.07 -7.94 -8.23
C PRO A 27 3.07 -6.83 -8.57
N THR A 28 2.42 -6.93 -9.73
CA THR A 28 1.51 -5.91 -10.26
C THR A 28 0.40 -5.55 -9.27
N TRP A 29 -0.08 -6.53 -8.50
CA TRP A 29 -1.11 -6.29 -7.49
C TRP A 29 -0.62 -5.38 -6.33
N VAL A 30 0.67 -5.44 -5.96
CA VAL A 30 1.23 -4.58 -4.90
C VAL A 30 1.21 -3.12 -5.35
N MET A 31 1.57 -2.86 -6.62
CA MET A 31 1.44 -1.53 -7.22
C MET A 31 -0.03 -1.06 -7.20
N PHE A 32 -0.98 -1.93 -7.55
CA PHE A 32 -2.40 -1.60 -7.50
C PHE A 32 -2.93 -1.35 -6.09
N ILE A 33 -2.39 -1.99 -5.05
CA ILE A 33 -2.76 -1.69 -3.65
C ILE A 33 -2.47 -0.22 -3.33
N ALA A 34 -1.27 0.27 -3.67
CA ALA A 34 -0.94 1.68 -3.49
C ALA A 34 -1.84 2.60 -4.33
N TRP A 35 -2.09 2.24 -5.59
CA TRP A 35 -2.96 3.02 -6.46
C TRP A 35 -4.38 3.14 -5.88
N VAL A 36 -5.00 2.01 -5.56
CA VAL A 36 -6.38 1.98 -5.06
C VAL A 36 -6.48 2.69 -3.71
N SER A 37 -5.46 2.58 -2.84
CA SER A 37 -5.41 3.28 -1.56
C SER A 37 -5.55 4.80 -1.72
N PHE A 38 -4.97 5.39 -2.79
CA PHE A 38 -5.11 6.81 -3.09
C PHE A 38 -6.57 7.23 -3.28
N TYR A 39 -7.38 6.40 -3.95
CA TYR A 39 -8.79 6.69 -4.19
C TYR A 39 -9.66 6.38 -2.97
N ILE A 40 -9.32 5.36 -2.16
CA ILE A 40 -10.07 5.01 -0.95
C ILE A 40 -9.89 6.07 0.15
N PHE A 41 -8.65 6.52 0.38
CA PHE A 41 -8.33 7.37 1.53
C PHE A 41 -8.33 8.87 1.23
N GLY A 42 -8.87 9.24 0.07
CA GLY A 42 -9.05 10.62 -0.36
C GLY A 42 -7.99 11.06 -1.36
N LYS A 43 -8.46 11.62 -2.48
CA LYS A 43 -7.68 12.14 -3.61
C LYS A 43 -6.78 13.34 -3.27
N ASN A 44 -6.81 13.82 -2.03
CA ASN A 44 -5.93 14.87 -1.56
C ASN A 44 -4.53 14.29 -1.32
N ILE A 45 -3.51 14.88 -1.94
CA ILE A 45 -2.13 14.41 -1.86
C ILE A 45 -1.63 14.24 -0.42
N LYS A 46 -2.06 15.11 0.50
CA LYS A 46 -1.65 15.05 1.90
C LYS A 46 -2.23 13.84 2.60
N THR A 47 -3.52 13.56 2.42
CA THR A 47 -4.19 12.43 3.08
C THR A 47 -3.72 11.10 2.49
N SER A 48 -3.59 11.04 1.17
CA SER A 48 -3.11 9.84 0.49
C SER A 48 -1.62 9.56 0.80
N PHE A 49 -0.80 10.59 0.97
CA PHE A 49 0.60 10.42 1.40
C PHE A 49 0.71 9.84 2.82
N PHE A 50 -0.12 10.30 3.76
CA PHE A 50 -0.14 9.68 5.10
C PHE A 50 -0.63 8.23 5.06
N ALA A 51 -1.63 7.91 4.23
CA ALA A 51 -2.05 6.52 4.02
C ALA A 51 -0.92 5.68 3.41
N PHE A 52 -0.19 6.23 2.44
CA PHE A 52 0.98 5.58 1.84
C PHE A 52 2.06 5.26 2.89
N ILE A 53 2.40 6.22 3.75
CA ILE A 53 3.35 5.98 4.87
C ILE A 53 2.85 4.83 5.75
N GLN A 54 1.56 4.79 6.07
CA GLN A 54 1.00 3.73 6.91
C GLN A 54 1.02 2.35 6.23
N ILE A 55 0.94 2.27 4.90
CA ILE A 55 1.18 1.02 4.16
C ILE A 55 2.62 0.56 4.35
N ILE A 56 3.60 1.45 4.23
CA ILE A 56 5.02 1.12 4.46
C ILE A 56 5.26 0.69 5.91
N LEU A 57 4.65 1.37 6.87
CA LEU A 57 4.71 0.97 8.28
C LEU A 57 4.00 -0.36 8.54
N GLY A 58 2.92 -0.67 7.82
CA GLY A 58 2.26 -1.97 7.85
C GLY A 58 3.17 -3.10 7.36
N ILE A 59 3.94 -2.88 6.28
CA ILE A 59 4.96 -3.84 5.83
C ILE A 59 6.03 -4.03 6.91
N THR A 60 6.50 -2.93 7.48
CA THR A 60 7.49 -2.95 8.57
C THR A 60 6.97 -3.72 9.78
N MET A 61 5.70 -3.53 10.13
CA MET A 61 5.04 -4.29 11.18
C MET A 61 4.94 -5.78 10.84
N GLY A 62 4.67 -6.14 9.58
CA GLY A 62 4.69 -7.53 9.11
C GLY A 62 6.05 -8.20 9.35
N VAL A 63 7.14 -7.51 9.02
CA VAL A 63 8.52 -7.95 9.30
C VAL A 63 8.71 -8.19 10.81
N MET A 64 8.28 -7.24 11.64
CA MET A 64 8.40 -7.36 13.09
C MET A 64 7.57 -8.52 13.65
N ILE A 65 6.35 -8.72 13.13
CA ILE A 65 5.49 -9.84 13.48
C ILE A 65 6.21 -11.16 13.19
N GLU A 66 6.81 -11.31 12.02
CA GLU A 66 7.48 -12.55 11.63
C GLU A 66 8.73 -12.80 12.47
N LEU A 67 9.60 -11.79 12.66
CA LEU A 67 10.79 -11.88 13.50
C LEU A 67 10.47 -12.24 14.96
N THR A 68 9.50 -11.53 15.56
CA THR A 68 9.06 -11.84 16.93
C THR A 68 8.35 -13.19 16.98
N GLY A 69 7.64 -13.59 15.92
CA GLY A 69 7.02 -14.91 15.81
C GLY A 69 8.04 -16.05 15.83
N PHE A 70 9.15 -15.92 15.09
CA PHE A 70 10.26 -16.87 15.13
C PHE A 70 10.92 -16.92 16.51
N PHE A 71 11.19 -15.74 17.09
CA PHE A 71 11.77 -15.66 18.43
C PHE A 71 10.88 -16.32 19.48
N LEU A 72 9.61 -15.95 19.56
CA LEU A 72 8.65 -16.55 20.49
C LEU A 72 8.41 -18.03 20.19
N GLY A 73 8.50 -18.45 18.93
CA GLY A 73 8.38 -19.84 18.51
C GLY A 73 9.43 -20.76 19.14
N SER A 74 10.63 -20.23 19.41
CA SER A 74 11.68 -20.99 20.12
C SER A 74 11.32 -21.33 21.58
N TYR A 75 10.39 -20.58 22.19
CA TYR A 75 9.93 -20.80 23.58
C TYR A 75 8.53 -21.40 23.68
N LEU A 76 7.63 -21.01 22.78
CA LEU A 76 6.19 -21.31 22.83
C LEU A 76 5.72 -22.23 21.69
N GLY A 77 6.63 -22.68 20.83
CA GLY A 77 6.33 -23.51 19.67
C GLY A 77 5.33 -22.84 18.73
N VAL A 78 4.26 -23.55 18.37
CA VAL A 78 3.26 -23.11 17.38
C VAL A 78 2.54 -21.82 17.78
N PHE A 79 2.53 -21.46 19.08
CA PHE A 79 1.89 -20.22 19.56
C PHE A 79 2.73 -18.96 19.37
N GLY A 80 3.99 -19.07 18.93
CA GLY A 80 4.88 -17.92 18.77
C GLY A 80 4.33 -16.87 17.79
N LEU A 81 3.92 -17.29 16.59
CA LEU A 81 3.37 -16.39 15.58
C LEU A 81 2.00 -15.79 15.99
N PRO A 82 1.00 -16.57 16.46
CA PRO A 82 -0.25 -16.01 16.97
C PRO A 82 -0.06 -14.96 18.07
N LEU A 83 0.87 -15.20 19.01
CA LEU A 83 1.16 -14.24 20.07
C LEU A 83 1.81 -12.96 19.52
N SER A 84 2.73 -13.11 18.57
CA SER A 84 3.34 -11.96 17.88
C SER A 84 2.28 -11.09 17.18
N ILE A 85 1.38 -11.72 16.40
CA ILE A 85 0.26 -11.02 15.75
C ILE A 85 -0.60 -10.30 16.80
N PHE A 86 -0.95 -10.97 17.90
CA PHE A 86 -1.74 -10.35 18.97
C PHE A 86 -1.06 -9.09 19.53
N LEU A 87 0.24 -9.15 19.80
CA LEU A 87 1.00 -8.01 20.33
C LEU A 87 1.03 -6.83 19.35
N PHE A 88 1.39 -7.07 18.08
CA PHE A 88 1.55 -6.00 17.10
C PHE A 88 0.21 -5.44 16.62
N ILE A 89 -0.77 -6.29 16.31
CA ILE A 89 -2.10 -5.82 15.91
C ILE A 89 -2.82 -5.16 17.10
N GLY A 90 -2.67 -5.71 18.32
CA GLY A 90 -3.17 -5.06 19.53
C GLY A 90 -2.53 -3.68 19.76
N SER A 91 -1.23 -3.54 19.50
CA SER A 91 -0.53 -2.24 19.57
C SER A 91 -1.07 -1.21 18.58
N LEU A 92 -1.65 -1.66 17.45
CA LEU A 92 -2.20 -0.80 16.42
C LEU A 92 -3.39 0.04 16.92
N ALA A 93 -4.14 -0.47 17.89
CA ALA A 93 -5.18 0.30 18.57
C ALA A 93 -4.61 1.55 19.26
N TYR A 94 -3.42 1.45 19.87
CA TYR A 94 -2.74 2.58 20.49
C TYR A 94 -2.10 3.50 19.44
N LEU A 95 -1.43 2.93 18.42
CA LEU A 95 -0.83 3.71 17.33
C LEU A 95 -1.87 4.55 16.57
N SER A 96 -3.10 4.03 16.43
CA SER A 96 -4.18 4.72 15.75
C SER A 96 -4.69 5.98 16.47
N THR A 97 -4.31 6.19 17.73
CA THR A 97 -4.60 7.44 18.46
C THR A 97 -3.76 8.62 17.94
N ILE A 98 -2.65 8.36 17.26
CA ILE A 98 -1.81 9.38 16.63
C ILE A 98 -2.53 9.84 15.35
N LYS A 99 -2.93 11.12 15.30
CA LYS A 99 -3.75 11.70 14.21
C LYS A 99 -3.23 11.42 12.79
N SER A 100 -1.91 11.36 12.61
CA SER A 100 -1.28 11.09 11.31
C SER A 100 -1.16 9.60 10.96
N LEU A 101 -1.38 8.70 11.93
CA LEU A 101 -1.23 7.25 11.80
C LEU A 101 -2.54 6.47 12.05
N SER A 102 -3.67 7.19 12.09
CA SER A 102 -4.97 6.66 12.51
C SER A 102 -5.71 5.81 11.47
N ASN A 103 -5.20 5.70 10.24
CA ASN A 103 -5.90 4.99 9.17
C ASN A 103 -5.53 3.50 9.19
N ILE A 104 -6.14 2.79 10.16
CA ILE A 104 -5.98 1.35 10.39
C ILE A 104 -6.06 0.52 9.09
N PRO A 105 -7.04 0.74 8.17
CA PRO A 105 -7.06 0.03 6.88
C PRO A 105 -5.76 0.15 6.07
N ALA A 106 -5.09 1.31 6.07
CA ALA A 106 -3.84 1.49 5.35
C ALA A 106 -2.69 0.64 5.93
N TRP A 107 -2.62 0.49 7.26
CA TRP A 107 -1.70 -0.43 7.91
C TRP A 107 -1.96 -1.89 7.49
N PHE A 108 -3.23 -2.29 7.45
CA PHE A 108 -3.61 -3.63 7.01
C PHE A 108 -3.27 -3.88 5.54
N LEU A 109 -3.39 -2.89 4.65
CA LEU A 109 -2.92 -3.04 3.27
C LEU A 109 -1.42 -3.33 3.21
N GLY A 110 -0.61 -2.71 4.07
CA GLY A 110 0.81 -3.03 4.22
C GLY A 110 1.06 -4.46 4.70
N LEU A 111 0.31 -4.91 5.71
CA LEU A 111 0.37 -6.29 6.20
C LEU A 111 -0.04 -7.30 5.13
N ILE A 112 -1.09 -7.00 4.36
CA ILE A 112 -1.55 -7.81 3.23
C ILE A 112 -0.46 -7.89 2.15
N VAL A 113 0.23 -6.78 1.85
CA VAL A 113 1.36 -6.79 0.92
C VAL A 113 2.47 -7.71 1.42
N PHE A 114 2.88 -7.55 2.69
CA PHE A 114 3.95 -8.34 3.27
C PHE A 114 3.62 -9.85 3.32
N PHE A 115 2.49 -10.22 3.95
CA PHE A 115 2.07 -11.61 4.05
C PHE A 115 1.61 -12.20 2.73
N GLY A 116 1.16 -11.40 1.76
CA GLY A 116 0.78 -11.90 0.44
C GLY A 116 1.99 -12.26 -0.42
N ILE A 117 3.12 -11.57 -0.24
CA ILE A 117 4.37 -11.86 -0.96
C ILE A 117 5.22 -12.91 -0.25
N HIS A 118 5.20 -12.95 1.08
CA HIS A 118 6.15 -13.72 1.89
C HIS A 118 7.61 -13.46 1.46
N PRO A 119 8.07 -12.19 1.49
CA PRO A 119 9.44 -11.89 1.11
C PRO A 119 10.41 -12.53 2.10
N LYS A 120 11.63 -12.84 1.64
CA LYS A 120 12.70 -13.18 2.59
C LYS A 120 12.89 -12.02 3.57
N LEU A 121 13.17 -12.34 4.84
CA LEU A 121 13.46 -11.38 5.90
C LEU A 121 14.87 -10.78 5.77
N GLU A 122 15.16 -10.25 4.58
CA GLU A 122 16.38 -9.54 4.23
C GLU A 122 16.00 -8.11 3.81
N PRO A 123 16.85 -7.10 4.08
CA PRO A 123 16.52 -5.71 3.76
C PRO A 123 16.17 -5.49 2.29
N LEU A 124 16.88 -6.14 1.36
CA LEU A 124 16.73 -5.87 -0.07
C LEU A 124 15.37 -6.34 -0.64
N PRO A 125 14.89 -7.58 -0.42
CA PRO A 125 13.53 -7.98 -0.80
C PRO A 125 12.44 -7.10 -0.20
N ILE A 126 12.56 -6.71 1.07
CA ILE A 126 11.57 -5.87 1.76
C ILE A 126 11.55 -4.46 1.15
N LEU A 127 12.72 -3.83 0.99
CA LEU A 127 12.83 -2.51 0.36
C LEU A 127 12.39 -2.56 -1.11
N GLY A 128 12.60 -3.68 -1.79
CA GLY A 128 12.12 -3.91 -3.15
C GLY A 128 10.61 -3.75 -3.31
N LEU A 129 9.81 -4.02 -2.26
CA LEU A 129 8.36 -3.81 -2.26
C LEU A 129 7.97 -2.33 -2.29
N THR A 130 8.84 -1.43 -1.84
CA THR A 130 8.57 0.01 -1.86
C THR A 130 8.53 0.56 -3.29
N VAL A 131 9.28 -0.04 -4.22
CA VAL A 131 9.34 0.38 -5.62
C VAL A 131 7.96 0.29 -6.30
N PRO A 132 7.29 -0.88 -6.39
CA PRO A 132 5.96 -0.95 -6.99
C PRO A 132 4.93 -0.09 -6.25
N LEU A 133 5.05 0.07 -4.92
CA LEU A 133 4.16 0.95 -4.16
C LEU A 133 4.31 2.43 -4.58
N ILE A 134 5.54 2.92 -4.71
CA ILE A 134 5.83 4.29 -5.17
C ILE A 134 5.24 4.49 -6.57
N PHE A 135 5.46 3.56 -7.49
CA PHE A 135 4.90 3.64 -8.84
C PHE A 135 3.37 3.65 -8.81
N GLY A 136 2.73 2.82 -7.98
CA GLY A 136 1.29 2.80 -7.82
C GLY A 136 0.72 4.13 -7.34
N PHE A 137 1.38 4.74 -6.36
CA PHE A 137 1.02 6.06 -5.85
C PHE A 137 1.17 7.15 -6.92
N VAL A 138 2.31 7.15 -7.64
CA VAL A 138 2.59 8.10 -8.73
C VAL A 138 1.56 7.98 -9.85
N PHE A 139 1.26 6.76 -10.31
CA PHE A 139 0.25 6.58 -11.36
C PHE A 139 -1.14 6.99 -10.92
N ALA A 140 -1.55 6.70 -9.69
CA ALA A 140 -2.83 7.16 -9.16
C ALA A 140 -2.91 8.69 -9.11
N PHE A 141 -1.83 9.35 -8.67
CA PHE A 141 -1.75 10.80 -8.65
C PHE A 141 -1.85 11.41 -10.07
N LEU A 142 -1.05 10.92 -11.01
CA LEU A 142 -1.04 11.41 -12.39
C LEU A 142 -2.38 11.16 -13.09
N ASN A 143 -2.98 9.99 -12.89
CA ASN A 143 -4.31 9.69 -13.40
C ASN A 143 -5.35 10.66 -12.82
N ASN A 144 -5.38 10.84 -11.50
CA ASN A 144 -6.32 11.78 -10.88
C ASN A 144 -6.12 13.22 -11.39
N ALA A 145 -4.88 13.68 -11.53
CA ALA A 145 -4.58 15.00 -12.07
C ALA A 145 -5.08 15.17 -13.52
N ALA A 146 -4.92 14.15 -14.36
CA ALA A 146 -5.40 14.17 -15.73
C ALA A 146 -6.94 14.17 -15.80
N VAL A 147 -7.60 13.40 -14.94
CA VAL A 147 -9.07 13.37 -14.83
C VAL A 147 -9.62 14.70 -14.32
N ASP A 148 -9.02 15.27 -13.28
CA ASP A 148 -9.44 16.55 -12.71
C ASP A 148 -9.34 17.69 -13.72
N LYS A 149 -8.31 17.69 -14.57
CA LYS A 149 -8.15 18.67 -15.65
C LYS A 149 -9.32 18.62 -16.65
N ILE A 150 -9.76 17.43 -17.07
CA ILE A 150 -10.92 17.28 -17.97
C ILE A 150 -12.20 17.82 -17.33
N HIS A 151 -12.36 17.64 -16.03
CA HIS A 151 -13.53 18.16 -15.33
C HIS A 151 -13.46 19.68 -15.13
N TYR A 152 -12.28 20.26 -14.92
CA TYR A 152 -12.07 21.69 -14.72
C TYR A 152 -12.21 22.51 -16.01
N ASP A 153 -11.63 22.06 -17.14
CA ASP A 153 -11.64 22.74 -18.45
C ASP A 153 -13.05 22.84 -19.10
N SER A 154 -14.11 22.55 -18.35
CA SER A 154 -15.50 22.54 -18.82
C SER A 154 -16.44 23.45 -18.02
N VAL A 155 -15.87 24.30 -17.17
CA VAL A 155 -16.58 25.31 -16.35
C VAL A 155 -16.50 26.72 -16.97
N TYR A 156 -15.66 26.90 -17.99
CA TYR A 156 -15.55 28.10 -18.84
C TYR A 156 -15.81 27.72 -20.30
#